data_AF-A0A2N6L9E5-F1
#
_entry.id   AF-A0A2N6L9E5-F1
#
_cell.length_a   1.000
_cell.length_b   1.000
_cell.length_c   1.000
_cell.angle_alpha   90.00
_cell.angle_beta   90.00
_cell.angle_gamma   90.00
#
_symmetry.space_group_name_H-M   'P 1'
#
loop_
_entity.id
_entity.type
_entity.pdbx_description
1 polymer ?
#
loop_
_entity_poly.entity_id
_entity_poly.type
_entity_poly.pdbx_seq_one_letter_code
_entity_poly.pdbx_strand_id
1 'polypeptide(L)' 'MPVSYAQKPLLGKLTLTSQLSAETGLHIGGGGENLDIGGLDKPVIRDPLTKYPYLPGSSIKGKLRSTL' A
#
# COMPACT_ATOMS: atom_id res chain seq x y z
N MET A 1 18.58 0.20 -37.10
CA MET A 1 19.49 -0.73 -36.39
C MET A 1 18.73 -1.32 -35.21
N PRO A 2 18.54 -2.65 -35.12
CA PRO A 2 17.94 -3.24 -33.93
C PRO A 2 19.00 -3.26 -32.82
N VAL A 3 18.71 -2.61 -31.71
CA VAL A 3 19.56 -2.64 -30.52
C VAL A 3 19.26 -3.95 -29.79
N SER A 4 20.16 -4.93 -29.91
CA SER A 4 20.10 -6.15 -29.13
C SER A 4 20.61 -5.86 -27.72
N TYR A 5 19.71 -5.50 -26.81
CA TYR A 5 20.06 -5.45 -25.38
C TYR A 5 20.29 -6.87 -24.88
N ALA A 6 21.55 -7.21 -24.58
CA ALA A 6 21.87 -8.44 -23.86
C ALA A 6 21.18 -8.38 -22.49
N GLN A 7 20.06 -9.09 -22.37
CA GLN A 7 19.23 -9.08 -21.17
C GLN A 7 19.92 -9.93 -20.09
N LYS A 8 20.15 -9.37 -18.90
CA LYS A 8 20.62 -10.17 -17.77
C LYS A 8 19.59 -11.25 -17.44
N PRO A 9 20.01 -12.50 -17.21
CA PRO A 9 19.09 -13.56 -16.83
C PRO A 9 18.47 -13.24 -15.47
N LEU A 10 17.16 -13.47 -15.35
CA LEU A 10 16.45 -13.40 -14.08
C LEU A 10 16.90 -14.59 -13.22
N LEU A 11 17.55 -14.32 -12.09
CA LEU A 11 18.01 -15.38 -11.17
C LEU A 11 16.87 -15.98 -10.34
N GLY A 12 15.80 -15.22 -10.10
CA GLY A 12 14.64 -15.67 -9.34
C GLY A 12 13.89 -14.53 -8.65
N LYS A 13 12.95 -14.87 -7.77
CA LYS A 13 12.15 -13.94 -6.96
C LYS A 13 12.36 -14.23 -5.48
N LEU A 14 12.78 -13.23 -4.72
CA LEU A 14 12.79 -13.29 -3.26
C LEU A 14 11.44 -12.81 -2.73
N THR A 15 10.80 -13.62 -1.88
CA THR A 15 9.53 -13.26 -1.22
C THR A 15 9.79 -13.03 0.26
N LEU A 16 9.42 -11.85 0.77
CA LEU A 16 9.51 -11.50 2.18
C LEU A 16 8.10 -11.51 2.77
N THR A 17 7.95 -12.16 3.92
CA THR A 17 6.69 -12.22 4.68
C THR A 17 6.93 -11.72 6.09
N SER A 18 5.99 -10.94 6.61
CA SER A 18 6.03 -10.42 7.97
C SER A 18 4.63 -10.16 8.50
N GLN A 19 4.51 -10.10 9.82
CA GLN A 19 3.33 -9.61 10.51
C GLN A 19 3.68 -8.25 11.12
N LEU A 20 2.79 -7.28 10.92
CA LEU A 20 2.95 -5.91 11.42
C LEU A 20 1.98 -5.71 12.58
N SER A 21 2.48 -5.16 13.69
CA SER A 21 1.66 -4.73 14.82
C SER A 21 1.63 -3.21 14.88
N ALA A 22 0.45 -2.64 15.09
CA ALA A 22 0.31 -1.20 15.34
C ALA A 22 0.51 -0.96 16.84
N GLU A 23 1.69 -0.46 17.22
CA GLU A 23 2.00 -0.13 18.62
C GLU A 23 1.19 1.07 19.14
N THR A 24 0.73 1.93 18.23
CA THR A 24 -0.12 3.09 18.52
C THR A 24 -1.28 3.16 17.52
N GLY A 25 -2.21 4.10 17.72
CA GLY A 25 -3.31 4.35 16.80
C GLY A 25 -2.80 4.70 15.39
N LEU A 26 -3.11 3.86 14.41
CA LEU A 26 -2.65 4.01 13.03
C LEU A 26 -3.80 4.47 12.11
N HIS A 27 -3.72 5.70 11.63
CA HIS A 27 -4.66 6.24 10.64
C HIS A 27 -4.04 6.21 9.25
N ILE A 28 -4.76 5.59 8.31
CA ILE A 28 -4.47 5.68 6.87
C ILE A 28 -5.77 6.06 6.16
N GLY A 29 -5.82 7.30 5.67
CA GLY A 29 -6.93 7.78 4.85
C GLY A 29 -6.92 7.18 3.44
N GLY A 30 -8.11 7.13 2.82
CA GLY A 30 -8.27 6.86 1.39
C GLY A 30 -8.57 8.16 0.63
N GLY A 31 -8.18 8.22 -0.65
CA GLY A 31 -8.64 9.27 -1.55
C GLY A 31 -9.99 8.89 -2.14
N GLY A 32 -11.01 9.71 -1.92
CA GLY A 32 -12.38 9.46 -2.40
C GLY A 32 -13.39 9.74 -1.31
N GLU A 33 -13.57 11.01 -0.99
CA GLU A 33 -14.71 11.45 -0.19
C GLU A 33 -15.90 11.61 -1.14
N ASN A 34 -16.79 10.63 -1.16
CA ASN A 34 -18.19 10.98 -1.39
C ASN A 34 -18.64 11.60 -0.06
N LEU A 35 -18.85 12.91 -0.02
CA LEU A 35 -19.50 13.57 1.12
C LEU A 35 -20.94 13.08 1.19
N ASP A 36 -21.14 11.93 1.80
CA ASP A 36 -22.47 11.47 2.17
C ASP A 36 -22.95 12.31 3.38
N ILE A 37 -24.22 12.69 3.40
CA ILE A 37 -24.81 13.47 4.50
C ILE A 37 -24.66 12.64 5.79
N GLY A 38 -23.86 13.14 6.74
CA GLY A 38 -23.55 12.44 8.00
C GLY A 38 -22.31 11.53 7.97
N GLY A 39 -21.49 11.60 6.92
CA GLY A 39 -20.23 10.88 6.81
C GLY A 39 -19.16 11.33 7.82
N LEU A 40 -18.21 10.44 8.12
CA LEU A 40 -17.04 10.75 8.95
C LEU A 40 -16.05 11.60 8.14
N ASP A 41 -15.53 12.68 8.76
CA ASP A 41 -14.66 13.68 8.12
C ASP A 41 -13.31 13.09 7.62
N LYS A 42 -12.84 11.95 8.18
CA LYS A 42 -11.56 11.29 7.82
C LYS A 42 -11.59 9.77 7.99
N PRO A 43 -12.28 9.01 7.13
CA PRO A 43 -12.39 7.57 7.29
C PRO A 43 -11.03 6.87 7.10
N VAL A 44 -10.80 5.83 7.91
CA VAL A 44 -9.71 4.87 7.66
C VAL A 44 -10.07 4.03 6.45
N ILE A 45 -9.11 3.82 5.53
CA ILE A 45 -9.31 2.99 4.36
C ILE A 45 -9.65 1.55 4.77
N ARG A 46 -10.67 0.98 4.12
CA ARG A 46 -11.18 -0.36 4.40
C ARG A 46 -11.20 -1.19 3.13
N ASP A 47 -10.99 -2.49 3.28
CA ASP A 47 -11.17 -3.44 2.19
C ASP A 47 -12.65 -3.44 1.77
N PRO A 48 -12.99 -3.22 0.49
CA PRO A 48 -14.37 -3.20 0.02
C PRO A 48 -15.11 -4.51 0.26
N LEU A 49 -14.42 -5.65 0.35
CA LEU A 49 -15.01 -6.97 0.57
C LEU A 49 -15.27 -7.24 2.05
N THR A 50 -14.24 -7.15 2.88
CA THR A 50 -14.32 -7.51 4.31
C THR A 50 -14.74 -6.36 5.22
N LYS A 51 -14.68 -5.11 4.73
CA LYS A 51 -14.89 -3.86 5.48
C LYS A 51 -13.90 -3.64 6.63
N TYR A 52 -12.87 -4.47 6.78
CA TYR A 52 -11.82 -4.25 7.77
C TYR A 52 -10.81 -3.19 7.31
N PRO A 53 -10.21 -2.42 8.23
CA PRO A 53 -9.10 -1.54 7.91
C PRO A 53 -7.90 -2.38 7.44
N TYR A 54 -7.17 -1.88 6.45
CA TYR A 54 -5.98 -2.56 5.93
C TYR A 54 -4.85 -1.57 5.66
N LEU A 55 -3.62 -2.11 5.53
CA LEU A 55 -2.42 -1.36 5.18
C LEU A 55 -2.16 -1.46 3.67
N PRO A 56 -2.37 -0.40 2.86
CA PRO A 56 -2.15 -0.49 1.42
C PRO A 56 -0.68 -0.72 1.06
N GLY A 57 -0.42 -1.57 0.06
CA GLY A 57 0.94 -1.85 -0.40
C GLY A 57 1.67 -0.61 -0.96
N SER A 58 0.93 0.34 -1.54
CA SER A 58 1.46 1.65 -1.96
C SER A 58 1.93 2.49 -0.77
N SER A 59 1.19 2.49 0.35
CA SER A 59 1.56 3.22 1.56
C SER A 59 2.83 2.66 2.22
N ILE A 60 2.94 1.33 2.33
CA ILE A 60 4.16 0.68 2.85
C ILE A 60 5.36 1.00 1.96
N LYS A 61 5.21 0.78 0.64
CA LYS A 61 6.26 1.04 -0.35
C LYS A 61 6.69 2.51 -0.33
N GLY A 62 5.72 3.43 -0.27
CA GLY A 62 5.96 4.87 -0.22
C GLY A 62 6.73 5.29 1.02
N LYS A 63 6.36 4.76 2.20
CA LYS A 63 7.03 5.10 3.46
C LYS A 63 8.46 4.56 3.53
N LEU A 64 8.68 3.33 3.08
CA LEU A 64 10.03 2.76 2.98
C LEU A 64 10.91 3.58 2.02
N ARG A 65 10.36 3.97 0.86
CA ARG A 65 11.09 4.80 -0.11
C ARG A 65 11.44 6.20 0.42
N SER A 66 10.56 6.83 1.20
CA SER A 66 10.79 8.20 1.68
C SER A 66 11.69 8.30 2.91
N THR A 67 12.00 7.17 3.55
CA THR A 67 12.83 7.11 4.76
C THR A 67 14.26 6.64 4.47
N LEU A 68 14.51 6.13 3.25
CA LEU A 68 15.84 5.94 2.68
C LEU A 68 16.32 7.21 1.97
#